data_AF-A0A1F8PFD1-F1
#
_entry.id   AF-A0A1F8PFD1-F1
#
_cell.length_a   1.000
_cell.length_b   1.000
_cell.length_c   1.000
_cell.angle_alpha   90.00
_cell.angle_beta   90.00
_cell.angle_gamma   90.00
#
_symmetry.space_group_name_H-M   'P 1'
#
loop_
_entity.id
_entity.type
_entity.pdbx_description
1 polymer ?
#
loop_
_entity_poly.entity_id
_entity_poly.type
_entity_poly.pdbx_seq_one_letter_code
_entity_poly.pdbx_strand_id
1 'polypeptide(L)'
;MKNRLTISISLTLALIFAQVGVVLAAPSALEGDISGNVTDVQVDDTTDPDTVLVTVDDGLGGIQTVRILATDAVTLGLVTIDEFGVATPVDPLPTDPKTISGTQIIPDAGAGEEEVTHPVALALASFFGIAPEEIMMVHEQGVCEGTTSDETGTEGALPTGEGECDSHSIGFGLIAQSLWMANDLEGEFAWQDILLAKQEKDFTPLGAPEDVTNWGQFKKYVKESQVDPDKGHNLGGVMSGQEDPVASEAPETLVEGASTPGVTGSGESLLLTTEDQQTNPGQGNNKNNNNHKGGNGKGKGKNK
;
A
#
# COMPACT_ATOMS: atom_id res chain seq x y z
N MET A 1 -26.10 -12.58 23.60
CA MET A 1 -24.63 -12.43 23.53
C MET A 1 -23.93 -13.47 22.63
N LYS A 2 -24.48 -14.66 22.35
CA LYS A 2 -23.80 -15.68 21.52
C LYS A 2 -23.70 -15.39 20.01
N ASN A 3 -24.58 -14.57 19.44
CA ASN A 3 -24.61 -14.34 17.99
C ASN A 3 -23.57 -13.31 17.49
N ARG A 4 -23.00 -12.47 18.37
CA ARG A 4 -22.03 -11.45 17.97
C ARG A 4 -20.62 -12.01 17.76
N LEU A 5 -20.26 -13.08 18.48
CA LEU A 5 -18.97 -13.77 18.33
C LEU A 5 -18.87 -14.53 16.99
N THR A 6 -19.96 -15.18 16.56
CA THR A 6 -20.00 -15.94 15.31
C THR A 6 -19.94 -15.06 14.06
N ILE A 7 -20.52 -13.85 14.12
CA ILE A 7 -20.47 -12.91 12.99
C ILE A 7 -19.05 -12.35 12.81
N SER A 8 -18.37 -12.00 13.91
CA SER A 8 -16.99 -11.50 13.86
C SER A 8 -16.03 -12.55 13.29
N ILE A 9 -16.08 -13.80 13.78
CA ILE A 9 -15.22 -14.89 13.27
C ILE A 9 -15.51 -15.19 11.80
N SER A 10 -16.78 -15.16 11.37
CA SER A 10 -17.13 -15.41 9.96
C SER A 10 -16.67 -14.29 9.03
N LEU A 11 -16.62 -13.04 9.50
CA LEU A 11 -16.16 -11.90 8.71
C LEU A 11 -14.63 -11.92 8.56
N THR A 12 -13.90 -12.21 9.63
CA THR A 12 -12.44 -12.36 9.57
C THR A 12 -12.03 -13.53 8.68
N LEU A 13 -12.77 -14.64 8.72
CA LEU A 13 -12.51 -15.79 7.85
C LEU A 13 -12.80 -15.48 6.38
N ALA A 14 -13.87 -14.72 6.08
CA ALA A 14 -14.19 -14.29 4.72
C ALA A 14 -13.13 -13.32 4.13
N LEU A 15 -12.57 -12.43 4.96
CA LEU A 15 -11.48 -11.53 4.55
C LEU A 15 -10.17 -12.27 4.24
N ILE A 16 -9.88 -13.37 4.92
CA ILE A 16 -8.69 -14.20 4.63
C ILE A 16 -8.82 -14.91 3.26
N PHE A 17 -10.03 -15.26 2.83
CA PHE A 17 -10.24 -15.88 1.50
C PHE A 17 -10.30 -14.86 0.35
N ALA A 18 -10.48 -13.57 0.63
CA ALA A 18 -10.56 -12.53 -0.41
C ALA A 18 -9.19 -12.07 -0.95
N GLN A 19 -8.08 -12.45 -0.32
CA GLN A 19 -6.71 -12.02 -0.71
C GLN A 19 -5.94 -13.01 -1.58
N VAL A 20 -6.56 -14.09 -2.06
CA VAL A 20 -6.01 -14.84 -3.21
C VAL A 20 -6.47 -14.18 -4.51
N GLY A 21 -6.16 -12.89 -4.66
CA GLY A 21 -5.95 -12.38 -6.01
C GLY A 21 -4.93 -13.31 -6.63
N VAL A 22 -5.32 -14.00 -7.70
CA VAL A 22 -4.35 -14.66 -8.58
C VAL A 22 -3.41 -13.52 -8.98
N VAL A 23 -2.28 -13.45 -8.30
CA VAL A 23 -1.10 -12.77 -8.81
C VAL A 23 -0.89 -13.53 -10.10
N LEU A 24 -1.35 -12.92 -11.20
CA LEU A 24 -0.91 -13.31 -12.53
C LEU A 24 0.58 -13.00 -12.46
N ALA A 25 1.35 -13.98 -11.98
CA ALA A 25 2.78 -13.95 -12.09
C ALA A 25 3.02 -13.61 -13.55
N ALA A 26 3.65 -12.46 -13.79
CA ALA A 26 4.05 -12.06 -15.13
C ALA A 26 4.65 -13.30 -15.78
N PRO A 27 4.17 -13.71 -16.97
CA PRO A 27 4.55 -14.98 -17.57
C PRO A 27 6.06 -15.09 -17.51
N SER A 28 6.53 -16.05 -16.71
CA SER A 28 7.95 -16.28 -16.45
C SER A 28 8.68 -16.21 -17.78
N ALA A 29 9.67 -15.31 -17.87
CA ALA A 29 10.42 -14.97 -19.08
C ALA A 29 10.37 -16.11 -20.10
N LEU A 30 9.71 -15.87 -21.24
CA LEU A 30 9.41 -16.91 -22.21
C LEU A 30 10.71 -17.60 -22.66
N GLU A 31 11.01 -18.76 -22.07
CA GLU A 31 12.15 -19.58 -22.45
C GLU A 31 11.74 -20.47 -23.63
N GLY A 32 11.91 -19.98 -24.85
CA GLY A 32 11.77 -20.78 -26.06
C GLY A 32 11.12 -20.06 -27.23
N ASP A 33 11.06 -20.78 -28.35
CA ASP A 33 10.40 -20.31 -29.56
C ASP A 33 8.87 -20.43 -29.39
N ILE A 34 8.15 -19.47 -29.94
CA ILE A 34 6.69 -19.45 -29.98
C ILE A 34 6.24 -19.87 -31.36
N SER A 35 5.32 -20.82 -31.45
CA SER A 35 4.76 -21.25 -32.73
C SER A 35 3.23 -21.21 -32.66
N GLY A 36 2.60 -20.61 -33.67
CA GLY A 36 1.15 -20.49 -33.71
C GLY A 36 0.65 -19.63 -34.87
N ASN A 37 -0.66 -19.42 -34.92
CA ASN A 37 -1.28 -18.54 -35.89
C ASN A 37 -1.23 -17.10 -35.38
N VAL A 38 -0.80 -16.18 -36.22
CA VAL A 38 -0.80 -14.76 -35.85
C VAL A 38 -2.22 -14.22 -36.00
N THR A 39 -2.81 -13.77 -34.89
CA THR A 39 -4.19 -13.27 -34.84
C THR A 39 -4.28 -11.76 -34.89
N ASP A 40 -3.22 -11.07 -34.47
CA ASP A 40 -3.15 -9.61 -34.44
C ASP A 40 -1.71 -9.09 -34.55
N VAL A 41 -1.52 -7.94 -35.17
CA VAL A 41 -0.23 -7.26 -35.34
C VAL A 41 -0.45 -5.76 -35.17
N GLN A 42 0.20 -5.17 -34.16
CA GLN A 42 0.13 -3.75 -33.85
C GLN A 42 1.53 -3.14 -33.86
N VAL A 43 1.69 -1.96 -34.45
CA VAL A 43 2.95 -1.21 -34.39
C VAL A 43 2.97 -0.45 -33.06
N ASP A 44 4.05 -0.59 -32.29
CA ASP A 44 4.19 0.11 -31.01
C ASP A 44 4.68 1.54 -31.26
N ASP A 45 3.80 2.52 -31.08
CA ASP A 45 4.11 3.94 -31.21
C ASP A 45 4.44 4.61 -29.87
N THR A 46 4.39 3.86 -28.75
CA THR A 46 4.43 4.41 -27.39
C THR A 46 5.82 4.41 -26.78
N THR A 47 6.63 3.38 -27.07
CA THR A 47 7.91 3.16 -26.38
C THR A 47 9.10 3.12 -27.33
N ASP A 48 8.95 2.53 -28.51
CA ASP A 48 10.00 2.46 -29.52
C ASP A 48 9.37 2.22 -30.91
N PRO A 49 9.48 3.20 -31.86
CA PRO A 49 8.84 3.11 -33.17
C PRO A 49 9.33 1.94 -34.03
N ASP A 50 10.42 1.28 -33.64
CA ASP A 50 11.00 0.15 -34.37
C ASP A 50 10.50 -1.21 -33.84
N THR A 51 9.46 -1.23 -32.99
CA THR A 51 8.92 -2.47 -32.41
C THR A 51 7.47 -2.74 -32.81
N VAL A 52 7.12 -4.04 -32.82
CA VAL A 52 5.80 -4.54 -33.22
C VAL A 52 5.31 -5.53 -32.18
N LEU A 53 4.07 -5.35 -31.71
CA LEU A 53 3.35 -6.29 -30.87
C LEU A 53 2.64 -7.31 -31.75
N VAL A 54 2.96 -8.59 -31.56
CA VAL A 54 2.41 -9.71 -32.33
C VAL A 54 1.65 -10.63 -31.37
N THR A 55 0.36 -10.82 -31.64
CA THR A 55 -0.46 -11.77 -30.89
C THR A 55 -0.52 -13.10 -31.63
N VAL A 56 -0.12 -14.17 -30.94
CA VAL A 56 -0.03 -15.54 -31.46
C VAL A 56 -0.96 -16.46 -30.67
N ASP A 57 -1.77 -17.24 -31.38
CA ASP A 57 -2.58 -18.35 -30.85
C ASP A 57 -1.88 -19.68 -31.15
N ASP A 58 -1.50 -20.42 -30.10
CA ASP A 58 -0.81 -21.71 -30.21
C ASP A 58 -1.71 -22.88 -30.66
N GLY A 59 -3.02 -22.65 -30.80
CA GLY A 59 -4.02 -23.65 -31.18
C GLY A 59 -4.39 -24.64 -30.06
N LEU A 60 -3.78 -24.51 -28.88
CA LEU A 60 -4.10 -25.25 -27.64
C LEU A 60 -4.93 -24.40 -26.66
N GLY A 61 -5.33 -23.20 -27.08
CA GLY A 61 -6.05 -22.22 -26.28
C GLY A 61 -5.13 -21.23 -25.56
N GLY A 62 -3.82 -21.28 -25.80
CA GLY A 62 -2.86 -20.29 -25.36
C GLY A 62 -2.80 -19.13 -26.37
N ILE A 63 -3.13 -17.94 -25.90
CA ILE A 63 -2.93 -16.69 -26.64
C ILE A 63 -1.83 -15.90 -25.93
N GLN A 64 -0.83 -15.46 -26.68
CA GLN A 64 0.23 -14.62 -26.16
C GLN A 64 0.52 -13.44 -27.08
N THR A 65 0.83 -12.29 -26.49
CA THR A 65 1.32 -11.12 -27.23
C THR A 65 2.81 -10.95 -26.93
N VAL A 66 3.61 -10.80 -27.98
CA VAL A 66 5.06 -10.58 -27.85
C VAL A 66 5.51 -9.37 -28.63
N ARG A 67 6.50 -8.68 -28.09
CA ARG A 67 7.18 -7.56 -28.74
C ARG A 67 8.36 -8.10 -29.54
N ILE A 68 8.46 -7.75 -30.82
CA ILE A 68 9.59 -8.08 -31.69
C ILE A 68 10.05 -6.83 -32.46
N LEU A 69 11.26 -6.86 -33.03
CA LEU A 69 11.74 -5.79 -33.91
C LEU A 69 10.93 -5.77 -35.23
N ALA A 70 10.70 -4.58 -35.77
CA ALA A 70 10.00 -4.42 -37.05
C ALA A 70 10.72 -5.15 -38.20
N THR A 71 12.05 -5.21 -38.18
CA THR A 71 12.86 -5.94 -39.18
C THR A 71 12.66 -7.47 -39.12
N ASP A 72 12.50 -8.02 -37.92
CA ASP A 72 12.15 -9.44 -37.73
C ASP A 72 10.71 -9.69 -38.19
N ALA A 73 9.78 -8.77 -37.88
CA ALA A 73 8.39 -8.84 -38.36
C ALA A 73 8.28 -8.79 -39.89
N VAL A 74 9.13 -8.01 -40.58
CA VAL A 74 9.23 -8.02 -42.06
C VAL A 74 9.69 -9.38 -42.56
N THR A 75 10.68 -9.98 -41.91
CA THR A 75 11.21 -11.31 -42.29
C THR A 75 10.14 -12.40 -42.15
N LEU A 76 9.25 -12.27 -41.17
CA LEU A 76 8.10 -13.16 -40.96
C LEU A 76 6.92 -12.88 -41.92
N GLY A 77 6.95 -11.75 -42.63
CA GLY A 77 5.89 -11.29 -43.53
C GLY A 77 4.67 -10.73 -42.78
N LEU A 78 4.86 -10.18 -41.59
CA LEU A 78 3.80 -9.62 -40.74
C LEU A 78 3.59 -8.12 -40.94
N VAL A 79 4.66 -7.40 -41.30
CA VAL A 79 4.63 -5.97 -41.58
C VAL A 79 5.40 -5.67 -42.86
N THR A 80 5.12 -4.52 -43.47
CA THR A 80 5.94 -3.89 -44.51
C THR A 80 6.51 -2.58 -43.98
N ILE A 81 7.76 -2.27 -44.32
CA ILE A 81 8.40 -0.99 -43.98
C ILE A 81 8.53 -0.16 -45.24
N ASP A 82 8.07 1.10 -45.20
CA ASP A 82 8.17 2.02 -46.32
C ASP A 82 9.56 2.70 -46.44
N GLU A 83 9.70 3.62 -47.39
CA GLU A 83 10.97 4.36 -47.59
C GLU A 83 11.32 5.32 -46.44
N PHE A 84 10.37 5.60 -45.54
CA PHE A 84 10.54 6.46 -44.36
C PHE A 84 10.78 5.67 -43.08
N GLY A 85 10.81 4.33 -43.15
CA GLY A 85 10.98 3.48 -41.99
C GLY A 85 9.69 3.19 -41.22
N VAL A 86 8.52 3.58 -41.75
CA VAL A 86 7.24 3.36 -41.08
C VAL A 86 6.79 1.92 -41.32
N ALA A 87 6.68 1.14 -40.25
CA ALA A 87 6.09 -0.20 -40.29
C ALA A 87 4.56 -0.10 -40.45
N THR A 88 3.99 -0.92 -41.34
CA THR A 88 2.54 -1.07 -41.52
C THR A 88 2.19 -2.56 -41.49
N PRO A 89 1.22 -3.00 -40.66
CA PRO A 89 0.75 -4.39 -40.65
C PRO A 89 0.22 -4.84 -42.01
N VAL A 90 0.49 -6.10 -42.37
CA VAL A 90 -0.04 -6.72 -43.61
C VAL A 90 -1.50 -7.14 -43.40
N ASP A 91 -2.38 -6.76 -44.33
CA ASP A 91 -3.79 -7.14 -44.35
C ASP A 91 -4.15 -7.78 -45.72
N PRO A 92 -4.61 -9.05 -45.78
CA PRO A 92 -4.87 -9.94 -44.64
C PRO A 92 -3.60 -10.51 -44.02
N LEU A 93 -3.66 -10.78 -42.71
CA LEU A 93 -2.59 -11.49 -42.00
C LEU A 93 -2.34 -12.88 -42.61
N PRO A 94 -1.08 -13.37 -42.58
CA PRO A 94 -0.76 -14.72 -43.06
C PRO A 94 -1.55 -15.78 -42.28
N THR A 95 -2.12 -16.74 -43.02
CA THR A 95 -2.87 -17.87 -42.42
C THR A 95 -1.99 -19.05 -42.05
N ASP A 96 -0.77 -19.11 -42.58
CA ASP A 96 0.21 -20.13 -42.21
C ASP A 96 0.80 -19.83 -40.83
N PRO A 97 0.96 -20.84 -39.96
CA PRO A 97 1.55 -20.65 -38.64
C PRO A 97 2.98 -20.11 -38.76
N LYS A 98 3.31 -19.22 -37.82
CA LYS A 98 4.62 -18.56 -37.73
C LYS A 98 5.33 -19.05 -36.48
N THR A 99 6.66 -19.13 -36.58
CA THR A 99 7.53 -19.41 -35.44
C THR A 99 8.37 -18.18 -35.17
N ILE A 100 8.24 -17.61 -33.98
CA ILE A 100 9.00 -16.47 -33.48
C ILE A 100 10.10 -17.04 -32.58
N SER A 101 11.37 -16.79 -32.92
CA SER A 101 12.48 -17.25 -32.11
C SER A 101 12.45 -16.58 -30.74
N GLY A 102 12.75 -17.32 -29.67
CA GLY A 102 12.87 -16.74 -28.33
C GLY A 102 13.91 -15.60 -28.26
N THR A 103 14.90 -15.60 -29.16
CA THR A 103 15.92 -14.55 -29.25
C THR A 103 15.45 -13.27 -29.97
N GLN A 104 14.31 -13.33 -30.68
CA GLN A 104 13.70 -12.17 -31.36
C GLN A 104 12.70 -11.44 -30.48
N ILE A 105 12.27 -12.08 -29.39
CA ILE A 105 11.36 -11.49 -28.42
C ILE A 105 12.14 -10.44 -27.63
N ILE A 106 11.70 -9.20 -27.75
CA ILE A 106 12.16 -8.11 -26.90
C ILE A 106 11.40 -8.26 -25.57
N PRO A 107 12.09 -8.52 -24.45
CA PRO A 107 11.43 -8.51 -23.15
C PRO A 107 10.81 -7.13 -22.98
N ASP A 108 9.53 -7.10 -22.63
CA ASP A 108 8.81 -5.85 -22.48
C ASP A 108 9.51 -5.03 -21.40
N ALA A 109 10.13 -3.92 -21.80
CA ALA A 109 10.96 -3.10 -20.92
C ALA A 109 10.15 -2.51 -19.76
N GLY A 110 8.81 -2.50 -19.86
CA GLY A 110 7.89 -2.08 -18.80
C GLY A 110 7.24 -3.22 -17.99
N ALA A 111 7.39 -4.49 -18.38
CA ALA A 111 6.76 -5.61 -17.65
C ALA A 111 7.75 -6.38 -16.74
N GLY A 112 9.04 -6.04 -16.81
CA GLY A 112 10.11 -6.69 -16.03
C GLY A 112 10.78 -5.79 -14.99
N GLU A 113 10.58 -4.48 -15.06
CA GLU A 113 10.72 -3.64 -13.87
C GLU A 113 9.39 -3.74 -13.14
N GLU A 114 9.18 -4.84 -12.40
CA GLU A 114 8.50 -4.68 -11.12
C GLU A 114 9.27 -3.54 -10.46
N GLU A 115 8.73 -2.31 -10.53
CA GLU A 115 9.31 -1.15 -9.88
C GLU A 115 9.52 -1.61 -8.46
N VAL A 116 10.78 -1.95 -8.10
CA VAL A 116 11.07 -2.92 -7.04
C VAL A 116 10.43 -2.40 -5.78
N THR A 117 9.22 -2.87 -5.52
CA THR A 117 8.35 -2.11 -4.64
C THR A 117 8.93 -2.34 -3.29
N HIS A 118 9.46 -1.28 -2.68
CA HIS A 118 10.24 -1.44 -1.47
C HIS A 118 9.37 -2.20 -0.45
N PRO A 119 9.86 -3.31 0.16
CA PRO A 119 8.99 -4.21 0.92
C PRO A 119 8.28 -3.51 2.08
N VAL A 120 8.90 -2.44 2.62
CA VAL A 120 8.28 -1.59 3.65
C VAL A 120 7.19 -0.69 3.06
N ALA A 121 7.37 -0.13 1.86
CA ALA A 121 6.34 0.66 1.19
C ALA A 121 5.11 -0.20 0.90
N LEU A 122 5.31 -1.41 0.37
CA LEU A 122 4.22 -2.36 0.12
C LEU A 122 3.47 -2.76 1.41
N ALA A 123 4.20 -3.00 2.50
CA ALA A 123 3.59 -3.34 3.78
C ALA A 123 2.76 -2.18 4.35
N LEU A 124 3.25 -0.94 4.25
CA LEU A 124 2.53 0.26 4.68
C LEU A 124 1.31 0.53 3.78
N ALA A 125 1.48 0.42 2.47
CA ALA A 125 0.42 0.53 1.47
C ALA A 125 -0.73 -0.44 1.77
N SER A 126 -0.40 -1.72 1.98
CA SER A 126 -1.39 -2.74 2.33
C SER A 126 -2.06 -2.49 3.68
N PHE A 127 -1.34 -1.93 4.67
CA PHE A 127 -1.88 -1.72 6.01
C PHE A 127 -2.82 -0.50 6.06
N PHE A 128 -2.47 0.59 5.39
CA PHE A 128 -3.21 1.86 5.41
C PHE A 128 -4.13 2.06 4.19
N GLY A 129 -4.09 1.17 3.19
CA GLY A 129 -4.93 1.27 2.00
C GLY A 129 -4.50 2.37 1.03
N ILE A 130 -3.19 2.62 0.92
CA ILE A 130 -2.60 3.69 0.09
C ILE A 130 -1.74 3.06 -1.00
N ALA A 131 -1.56 3.75 -2.14
CA ALA A 131 -0.71 3.28 -3.23
C ALA A 131 0.78 3.23 -2.80
N PRO A 132 1.52 2.14 -3.06
CA PRO A 132 2.94 2.07 -2.72
C PRO A 132 3.79 3.13 -3.43
N GLU A 133 3.38 3.54 -4.63
CA GLU A 133 4.04 4.59 -5.43
C GLU A 133 3.97 5.95 -4.71
N GLU A 134 2.87 6.24 -4.02
CA GLU A 134 2.71 7.46 -3.23
C GLU A 134 3.67 7.49 -2.03
N ILE A 135 3.83 6.34 -1.36
CA ILE A 135 4.78 6.19 -0.24
C ILE A 135 6.21 6.32 -0.74
N MET A 136 6.54 5.72 -1.88
CA MET A 136 7.87 5.80 -2.50
C MET A 136 8.19 7.22 -2.97
N MET A 137 7.22 7.92 -3.58
CA MET A 137 7.36 9.31 -3.99
C MET A 137 7.74 10.19 -2.80
N VAL A 138 7.03 10.09 -1.67
CA VAL A 138 7.36 10.86 -0.45
C VAL A 138 8.67 10.39 0.19
N HIS A 139 8.97 9.10 0.11
CA HIS A 139 10.25 8.57 0.60
C HIS A 139 11.44 9.18 -0.12
N GLU A 140 11.36 9.32 -1.45
CA GLU A 140 12.48 9.75 -2.28
C GLU A 140 12.55 11.27 -2.42
N GLN A 141 11.40 11.93 -2.58
CA GLN A 141 11.33 13.35 -2.92
C GLN A 141 11.05 14.24 -1.71
N GLY A 142 10.62 13.66 -0.59
CA GLY A 142 10.12 14.41 0.56
C GLY A 142 8.67 14.85 0.37
N VAL A 143 8.22 15.81 1.18
CA VAL A 143 6.91 16.45 1.01
C VAL A 143 7.15 17.88 0.52
N CYS A 144 6.42 18.30 -0.50
CA CYS A 144 6.49 19.66 -1.03
C CYS A 144 5.19 20.40 -0.71
N GLU A 145 5.27 21.69 -0.39
CA GLU A 145 4.08 22.54 -0.32
C GLU A 145 3.33 22.48 -1.66
N GLY A 146 2.05 22.10 -1.65
CA GLY A 146 1.19 22.07 -2.84
C GLY A 146 1.06 20.72 -3.54
N THR A 147 1.59 19.62 -2.99
CA THR A 147 1.30 18.25 -3.48
C THR A 147 0.03 17.66 -2.88
N THR A 148 -0.75 18.43 -2.11
CA THR A 148 -2.07 17.96 -1.67
C THR A 148 -2.91 17.72 -2.90
N SER A 149 -3.40 16.50 -3.04
CA SER A 149 -4.33 16.08 -4.08
C SER A 149 -5.57 16.95 -3.98
N ASP A 150 -5.59 18.03 -4.76
CA ASP A 150 -6.77 18.87 -4.91
C ASP A 150 -7.92 17.92 -5.27
N GLU A 151 -8.96 17.85 -4.42
CA GLU A 151 -10.08 16.87 -4.50
C GLU A 151 -10.91 16.98 -5.80
N THR A 152 -10.44 17.76 -6.77
CA THR A 152 -11.10 18.01 -8.05
C THR A 152 -11.02 16.85 -9.04
N GLY A 153 -10.51 15.67 -8.64
CA GLY A 153 -10.67 14.42 -9.39
C GLY A 153 -10.05 14.44 -10.80
N THR A 154 -9.09 15.34 -11.04
CA THR A 154 -8.37 15.38 -12.31
C THR A 154 -7.12 14.53 -12.16
N GLU A 155 -7.28 13.22 -12.35
CA GLU A 155 -6.17 12.27 -12.42
C GLU A 155 -5.18 12.72 -13.51
N GLY A 156 -3.92 13.00 -13.13
CA GLY A 156 -2.80 13.01 -14.07
C GLY A 156 -2.00 14.31 -14.26
N ALA A 157 -2.26 15.39 -13.52
CA ALA A 157 -1.38 16.56 -13.59
C ALA A 157 -0.25 16.49 -12.55
N LEU A 158 0.94 16.07 -13.00
CA LEU A 158 2.17 16.23 -12.22
C LEU A 158 2.37 17.71 -11.87
N PRO A 159 2.57 18.07 -10.59
CA PRO A 159 2.76 19.45 -10.19
C PRO A 159 4.05 20.00 -10.78
N THR A 160 3.95 20.94 -11.72
CA THR A 160 5.09 21.65 -12.33
C THR A 160 5.50 22.90 -11.53
N GLY A 161 5.11 22.99 -10.26
CA GLY A 161 5.41 24.13 -9.41
C GLY A 161 6.89 24.16 -9.03
N GLU A 162 7.56 25.29 -9.27
CA GLU A 162 8.98 25.54 -8.98
C GLU A 162 9.27 25.67 -7.46
N GLY A 163 8.47 25.01 -6.61
CA GLY A 163 8.71 24.93 -5.19
C GLY A 163 9.99 24.14 -4.95
N GLU A 164 10.94 24.76 -4.25
CA GLU A 164 12.19 24.11 -3.86
C GLU A 164 11.86 23.06 -2.79
N CYS A 165 11.57 21.83 -3.23
CA CYS A 165 11.41 20.70 -2.33
C CYS A 165 12.76 20.44 -1.66
N ASP A 166 12.79 20.42 -0.33
CA ASP A 166 13.96 19.90 0.38
C ASP A 166 14.09 18.41 -0.01
N SER A 167 15.02 18.12 -0.92
CA SER A 167 15.31 16.80 -1.52
C SER A 167 15.85 15.75 -0.54
N HIS A 168 15.44 15.82 0.73
CA HIS A 168 15.82 14.89 1.76
C HIS A 168 14.83 13.73 1.80
N SER A 169 15.34 12.54 1.50
CA SER A 169 14.59 11.30 1.63
C SER A 169 13.98 11.16 3.03
N ILE A 170 12.67 10.90 3.12
CA ILE A 170 11.97 10.70 4.39
C ILE A 170 12.00 9.22 4.76
N GLY A 171 12.62 8.85 5.87
CA GLY A 171 12.66 7.45 6.29
C GLY A 171 11.26 6.85 6.53
N PHE A 172 11.02 5.61 6.08
CA PHE A 172 9.74 4.91 6.23
C PHE A 172 9.16 4.89 7.65
N GLY A 173 10.00 4.86 8.68
CA GLY A 173 9.54 4.90 10.06
C GLY A 173 8.86 6.22 10.46
N LEU A 174 9.15 7.31 9.75
CA LEU A 174 8.47 8.59 9.92
C LEU A 174 7.17 8.64 9.12
N ILE A 175 7.17 8.13 7.89
CA ILE A 175 5.96 7.96 7.07
C ILE A 175 4.92 7.12 7.83
N ALA A 176 5.32 5.97 8.37
CA ALA A 176 4.45 5.11 9.18
C ALA A 176 3.88 5.81 10.43
N GLN A 177 4.69 6.65 11.10
CA GLN A 177 4.21 7.43 12.25
C GLN A 177 3.18 8.48 11.83
N SER A 178 3.37 9.14 10.70
CA SER A 178 2.42 10.13 10.18
C SER A 178 1.13 9.49 9.70
N LEU A 179 1.20 8.37 8.99
CA LEU A 179 0.03 7.57 8.58
C LEU A 179 -0.81 7.15 9.79
N TRP A 180 -0.14 6.69 10.85
CA TRP A 180 -0.81 6.33 12.09
C TRP A 180 -1.47 7.54 12.77
N MET A 181 -0.79 8.69 12.83
CA MET A 181 -1.39 9.91 13.41
C MET A 181 -2.56 10.43 12.58
N ALA A 182 -2.50 10.36 11.25
CA ALA A 182 -3.63 10.73 10.40
C ALA A 182 -4.85 9.85 10.69
N ASN A 183 -4.64 8.54 10.84
CA ASN A 183 -5.70 7.61 11.24
C ASN A 183 -6.25 7.92 12.64
N ASP A 184 -5.38 8.23 13.61
CA ASP A 184 -5.78 8.56 14.98
C ASP A 184 -6.50 9.91 15.10
N LEU A 185 -6.26 10.82 14.17
CA LEU A 185 -6.99 12.09 14.01
C LEU A 185 -8.23 11.91 13.13
N GLU A 186 -8.74 10.69 13.02
CA GLU A 186 -9.95 10.33 12.25
C GLU A 186 -9.91 10.77 10.77
N GLY A 187 -8.71 10.93 10.21
CA GLY A 187 -8.52 11.40 8.83
C GLY A 187 -8.80 12.89 8.62
N GLU A 188 -8.92 13.70 9.69
CA GLU A 188 -9.11 15.16 9.58
C GLU A 188 -7.96 15.84 8.80
N PHE A 189 -6.78 15.23 8.79
CA PHE A 189 -5.59 15.75 8.13
C PHE A 189 -4.94 14.67 7.25
N ALA A 190 -4.41 15.08 6.09
CA ALA A 190 -3.61 14.17 5.27
C ALA A 190 -2.30 13.84 5.99
N TRP A 191 -1.80 12.61 5.82
CA TRP A 191 -0.54 12.19 6.46
C TRP A 191 0.68 12.97 5.94
N GLN A 192 0.58 13.52 4.72
CA GLN A 192 1.55 14.44 4.14
C GLN A 192 1.59 15.78 4.87
N ASP A 193 0.44 16.32 5.28
CA ASP A 193 0.38 17.58 6.05
C ASP A 193 1.09 17.43 7.40
N ILE A 194 0.99 16.24 8.01
CA ILE A 194 1.70 15.91 9.25
C ILE A 194 3.22 15.89 9.03
N LEU A 195 3.68 15.37 7.89
CA LEU A 195 5.10 15.38 7.53
C LEU A 195 5.60 16.79 7.22
N LEU A 196 4.81 17.60 6.52
CA LEU A 196 5.12 18.98 6.19
C LEU A 196 5.24 19.84 7.46
N ALA A 197 4.24 19.78 8.34
CA ALA A 197 4.25 20.42 9.66
C ALA A 197 5.51 20.05 10.48
N LYS A 198 5.94 18.79 10.38
CA LYS A 198 7.16 18.32 11.05
C LYS A 198 8.43 18.92 10.44
N GLN A 199 8.50 19.05 9.12
CA GLN A 199 9.63 19.63 8.40
C GLN A 199 9.77 21.12 8.75
N GLU A 200 8.67 21.85 8.75
CA GLU A 200 8.58 23.27 9.09
C GLU A 200 8.72 23.52 10.60
N LYS A 201 8.46 22.49 11.42
CA LYS A 201 8.36 22.56 12.89
C LYS A 201 7.22 23.46 13.35
N ASP A 202 6.17 23.57 12.54
CA ASP A 202 4.93 24.25 12.88
C ASP A 202 3.77 23.25 12.83
N PHE A 203 3.19 22.95 13.99
CA PHE A 203 2.06 22.02 14.11
C PHE A 203 0.72 22.75 14.28
N THR A 204 0.73 24.09 14.25
CA THR A 204 -0.46 24.92 14.37
C THR A 204 -1.49 24.63 13.27
N PRO A 205 -1.11 24.35 12.00
CA PRO A 205 -2.06 23.96 10.95
C PRO A 205 -2.85 22.69 11.28
N LEU A 206 -2.30 21.81 12.12
CA LEU A 206 -2.91 20.56 12.57
C LEU A 206 -3.73 20.74 13.87
N GLY A 207 -4.02 21.99 14.23
CA GLY A 207 -4.78 22.34 15.44
C GLY A 207 -3.99 22.27 16.74
N ALA A 208 -2.68 22.01 16.72
CA ALA A 208 -1.86 22.00 17.92
C ALA A 208 -1.66 23.42 18.49
N PRO A 209 -1.58 23.60 19.81
CA PRO A 209 -1.27 24.90 20.40
C PRO A 209 0.17 25.35 20.10
N GLU A 210 0.41 26.67 20.08
CA GLU A 210 1.69 27.30 19.70
C GLU A 210 2.90 26.86 20.55
N ASP A 211 2.67 26.30 21.75
CA ASP A 211 3.74 25.80 22.63
C ASP A 211 4.24 24.39 22.24
N VAL A 212 3.57 23.73 21.29
CA VAL A 212 3.98 22.48 20.66
C VAL A 212 4.94 22.79 19.51
N THR A 213 6.23 22.82 19.81
CA THR A 213 7.29 23.25 18.87
C THR A 213 8.16 22.11 18.36
N ASN A 214 7.93 20.88 18.84
CA ASN A 214 8.69 19.72 18.39
C ASN A 214 7.83 18.46 18.27
N TRP A 215 8.33 17.52 17.45
CA TRP A 215 7.67 16.25 17.14
C TRP A 215 7.28 15.42 18.37
N GLY A 216 8.06 15.47 19.45
CA GLY A 216 7.76 14.74 20.68
C GLY A 216 6.55 15.34 21.41
N GLN A 217 6.44 16.67 21.45
CA GLN A 217 5.28 17.37 21.99
C GLN A 217 4.05 17.13 21.12
N PHE A 218 4.19 17.18 19.79
CA PHE A 218 3.06 16.94 18.88
C PHE A 218 2.49 15.53 19.04
N LYS A 219 3.36 14.50 19.08
CA LYS A 219 2.92 13.12 19.38
C LYS A 219 2.21 12.98 20.71
N LYS A 220 2.61 13.75 21.71
CA LYS A 220 1.96 13.75 23.01
C LYS A 220 0.59 14.44 22.92
N TYR A 221 0.52 15.57 22.23
CA TYR A 221 -0.71 16.28 21.93
C TYR A 221 -1.73 15.38 21.22
N VAL A 222 -1.36 14.73 20.12
CA VAL A 222 -2.25 13.80 19.37
C VAL A 222 -2.79 12.69 20.27
N LYS A 223 -1.98 12.15 21.18
CA LYS A 223 -2.41 11.12 22.14
C LYS A 223 -3.34 11.66 23.22
N GLU A 224 -3.13 12.91 23.65
CA GLU A 224 -3.94 13.57 24.68
C GLU A 224 -5.25 14.14 24.10
N SER A 225 -5.27 14.48 22.81
CA SER A 225 -6.45 14.98 22.09
C SER A 225 -7.41 13.86 21.67
N GLN A 226 -7.02 12.59 21.79
CA GLN A 226 -7.93 11.48 21.55
C GLN A 226 -9.15 11.58 22.46
N VAL A 227 -10.32 11.56 21.83
CA VAL A 227 -11.64 11.75 22.45
C VAL A 227 -11.97 10.62 23.44
N ASP A 228 -11.25 9.49 23.38
CA ASP A 228 -11.42 8.35 24.27
C ASP A 228 -10.07 7.88 24.85
N PRO A 229 -9.62 8.44 26.00
CA PRO A 229 -8.35 8.05 26.64
C PRO A 229 -8.32 6.59 27.07
N ASP A 230 -9.47 5.91 27.12
CA ASP A 230 -9.57 4.50 27.49
C ASP A 230 -9.33 3.55 26.29
N LYS A 231 -9.32 4.06 25.04
CA LYS A 231 -9.05 3.26 23.84
C LYS A 231 -7.58 3.20 23.42
N GLY A 232 -6.74 4.05 24.01
CA GLY A 232 -5.28 3.86 24.11
C GLY A 232 -4.58 3.20 22.92
N HIS A 233 -4.84 3.69 21.70
CA HIS A 233 -4.14 3.18 20.52
C HIS A 233 -2.66 3.52 20.68
N ASN A 234 -1.83 2.50 20.74
CA ASN A 234 -0.40 2.66 20.66
C ASN A 234 0.08 1.84 19.47
N LEU A 235 0.81 2.48 18.56
CA LEU A 235 1.33 1.83 17.35
C LEU A 235 2.01 0.48 17.63
N GLY A 236 2.66 0.34 18.79
CA GLY A 236 3.26 -0.93 19.22
C GLY A 236 2.24 -2.04 19.50
N GLY A 237 1.10 -1.72 20.11
CA GLY A 237 -0.01 -2.62 20.39
C GLY A 237 -0.71 -3.07 19.11
N VAL A 238 -0.98 -2.12 18.20
CA VAL A 238 -1.52 -2.41 16.86
C VAL A 238 -0.58 -3.33 16.07
N MET A 239 0.71 -2.97 15.96
CA MET A 239 1.69 -3.76 15.20
C MET A 239 2.00 -5.12 15.82
N SER A 240 1.84 -5.27 17.13
CA SER A 240 2.03 -6.56 17.82
C SER A 240 0.77 -7.42 17.85
N GLY A 241 -0.35 -6.94 17.30
CA GLY A 241 -1.64 -7.63 17.37
C GLY A 241 -2.17 -7.79 18.79
N GLN A 242 -1.73 -6.94 19.72
CA GLN A 242 -2.15 -6.96 21.12
C GLN A 242 -3.34 -6.05 21.42
N GLU A 243 -3.75 -5.22 20.46
CA GLU A 243 -4.98 -4.43 20.59
C GLU A 243 -6.19 -5.27 20.18
N ASP A 244 -7.19 -5.34 21.06
CA ASP A 244 -8.51 -5.85 20.72
C ASP A 244 -9.03 -5.00 19.54
N PRO A 245 -9.52 -5.61 18.45
CA PRO A 245 -10.00 -4.86 17.31
C PRO A 245 -11.07 -3.89 17.79
N VAL A 246 -10.82 -2.60 17.60
CA VAL A 246 -11.79 -1.55 17.90
C VAL A 246 -13.07 -1.97 17.20
N ALA A 247 -14.14 -2.13 17.97
CA ALA A 247 -15.44 -2.41 17.43
C ALA A 247 -15.78 -1.26 16.50
N SER A 248 -15.54 -1.44 15.20
CA SER A 248 -16.00 -0.56 14.15
C SER A 248 -17.50 -0.44 14.36
N GLU A 249 -17.93 0.73 14.84
CA GLU A 249 -19.34 1.01 15.03
C GLU A 249 -19.94 1.00 13.62
N ALA A 250 -20.59 -0.11 13.28
CA ALA A 250 -21.33 -0.22 12.04
C ALA A 250 -22.30 0.96 11.97
N PRO A 251 -22.38 1.66 10.82
CA PRO A 251 -23.27 2.82 10.69
C PRO A 251 -24.68 2.39 11.10
N GLU A 252 -25.25 3.08 12.09
CA GLU A 252 -26.62 2.85 12.54
C GLU A 252 -27.56 3.10 11.37
N THR A 253 -27.92 2.03 10.68
CA THR A 253 -28.99 2.04 9.69
C THR A 253 -30.31 2.14 10.46
N LEU A 254 -30.86 3.35 10.51
CA LEU A 254 -32.25 3.60 10.87
C LEU A 254 -33.15 2.83 9.89
N VAL A 255 -33.59 1.63 10.29
CA VAL A 255 -34.65 0.89 9.58
C VAL A 255 -35.90 0.93 10.44
N GLU A 256 -36.85 1.72 9.96
CA GLU A 256 -38.23 1.81 10.44
C GLU A 256 -38.97 0.48 10.21
N GLY A 257 -39.95 0.23 11.08
CA GLY A 257 -40.41 -1.09 11.46
C GLY A 257 -41.16 -1.93 10.42
N ALA A 258 -41.04 -3.26 10.60
CA ALA A 258 -42.05 -4.21 10.16
C ALA A 258 -42.08 -5.41 11.13
N SER A 259 -43.22 -5.55 11.82
CA SER A 259 -43.53 -6.66 12.72
C SER A 259 -43.71 -7.98 11.97
N THR A 260 -43.21 -9.09 12.52
CA THR A 260 -43.75 -10.43 12.28
C THR A 260 -43.69 -11.30 13.55
N PRO A 261 -44.59 -12.29 13.70
CA PRO A 261 -44.82 -12.99 14.96
C PRO A 261 -44.07 -14.34 15.08
N GLY A 262 -43.60 -14.60 16.30
CA GLY A 262 -43.66 -15.89 17.02
C GLY A 262 -43.18 -17.18 16.34
N VAL A 263 -42.02 -17.69 16.75
CA VAL A 263 -41.74 -19.14 16.81
C VAL A 263 -41.07 -19.48 18.14
N THR A 264 -41.81 -20.26 18.93
CA THR A 264 -41.39 -20.97 20.14
C THR A 264 -40.55 -22.20 19.76
N GLY A 265 -39.36 -22.34 20.34
CA GLY A 265 -38.50 -23.50 20.15
C GLY A 265 -37.61 -23.75 21.38
N SER A 266 -38.07 -24.66 22.23
CA SER A 266 -37.36 -25.23 23.37
C SER A 266 -36.22 -26.14 22.90
N GLY A 267 -35.04 -26.07 23.53
CA GLY A 267 -33.89 -26.89 23.13
C GLY A 267 -32.69 -26.78 24.07
N GLU A 268 -32.78 -27.55 25.15
CA GLU A 268 -31.73 -28.24 25.91
C GLU A 268 -30.34 -27.60 26.15
N SER A 269 -30.13 -27.39 27.45
CA SER A 269 -28.88 -27.31 28.19
C SER A 269 -27.95 -28.50 27.93
N LEU A 270 -26.69 -28.22 27.60
CA LEU A 270 -25.59 -29.17 27.83
C LEU A 270 -24.54 -28.51 28.73
N LEU A 271 -24.54 -28.94 29.99
CA LEU A 271 -23.43 -28.80 30.92
C LEU A 271 -22.19 -29.44 30.30
N LEU A 272 -21.06 -28.73 30.31
CA LEU A 272 -19.76 -29.39 30.42
C LEU A 272 -18.91 -28.65 31.45
N THR A 273 -18.35 -29.47 32.31
CA THR A 273 -17.78 -29.21 33.63
C THR A 273 -16.38 -28.61 33.58
N THR A 274 -16.11 -27.82 34.61
CA THR A 274 -14.83 -27.33 35.13
C THR A 274 -13.82 -28.44 35.40
N GLU A 275 -12.53 -28.16 35.15
CA GLU A 275 -11.25 -28.69 35.70
C GLU A 275 -10.20 -28.48 34.58
N ASP A 276 -9.04 -27.83 34.72
CA ASP A 276 -8.12 -27.76 35.84
C ASP A 276 -7.32 -26.46 35.88
N GLN A 277 -6.95 -26.09 37.10
CA GLN A 277 -5.95 -25.08 37.43
C GLN A 277 -4.57 -25.53 36.93
N GLN A 278 -3.81 -24.64 36.29
CA GLN A 278 -2.35 -24.75 36.34
C GLN A 278 -1.72 -23.39 36.61
N THR A 279 -1.01 -23.37 37.73
CA THR A 279 -0.29 -22.27 38.35
C THR A 279 0.98 -21.90 37.56
N ASN A 280 1.26 -20.59 37.53
CA ASN A 280 2.56 -19.90 37.36
C ASN A 280 3.80 -20.69 37.89
N PRO A 281 5.07 -20.41 37.47
CA PRO A 281 5.61 -19.05 37.24
C PRO A 281 6.70 -18.88 36.14
N GLY A 282 6.85 -17.66 35.62
CA GLY A 282 7.97 -17.24 34.78
C GLY A 282 8.38 -15.79 35.07
N GLN A 283 9.51 -15.62 35.73
CA GLN A 283 9.98 -14.44 36.44
C GLN A 283 11.15 -13.78 35.68
N GLY A 284 11.21 -12.44 35.65
CA GLY A 284 12.39 -11.63 35.29
C GLY A 284 12.36 -11.03 33.87
N ASN A 285 12.69 -9.77 33.59
CA ASN A 285 13.57 -8.83 34.30
C ASN A 285 13.12 -7.38 34.11
N ASN A 286 12.98 -6.70 35.25
CA ASN A 286 12.76 -5.26 35.37
C ASN A 286 14.12 -4.53 35.25
N LYS A 287 14.34 -3.76 34.18
CA LYS A 287 15.52 -2.89 34.04
C LYS A 287 15.22 -1.53 34.69
N ASN A 288 15.67 -1.42 35.93
CA ASN A 288 15.72 -0.20 36.72
C ASN A 288 16.79 0.75 36.15
N ASN A 289 16.37 1.89 35.58
CA ASN A 289 17.27 2.94 35.09
C ASN A 289 17.45 3.99 36.20
N ASN A 290 18.51 3.85 37.00
CA ASN A 290 18.91 4.83 38.00
C ASN A 290 19.55 6.05 37.31
N ASN A 291 18.80 7.15 37.29
CA ASN A 291 19.25 8.44 36.81
C ASN A 291 20.14 9.10 37.87
N HIS A 292 21.45 9.19 37.59
CA HIS A 292 22.44 9.78 38.49
C HIS A 292 22.37 11.31 38.43
N LYS A 293 21.76 11.90 39.46
CA LYS A 293 21.58 13.34 39.67
C LYS A 293 22.90 13.98 40.12
N GLY A 294 23.66 14.52 39.19
CA GLY A 294 24.88 15.30 39.44
C GLY A 294 24.58 16.59 40.22
N GLY A 295 25.22 16.73 41.38
CA GLY A 295 24.97 17.76 42.38
C GLY A 295 25.49 19.15 42.02
N ASN A 296 24.72 20.14 42.44
CA ASN A 296 24.97 21.57 42.35
C ASN A 296 25.97 22.01 43.44
N GLY A 297 27.21 22.29 43.08
CA GLY A 297 28.28 22.75 43.98
C GLY A 297 28.29 24.26 44.15
N LYS A 298 27.58 24.75 45.18
CA LYS A 298 27.48 26.16 45.58
C LYS A 298 28.68 26.53 46.49
N GLY A 299 29.75 27.07 45.91
CA GLY A 299 30.92 27.58 46.66
C GLY A 299 30.74 29.04 47.10
N LYS A 300 30.28 29.27 48.34
CA LYS A 300 30.39 30.55 49.06
C LYS A 300 31.82 30.71 49.61
N GLY A 301 32.38 31.92 49.48
CA GLY A 301 33.76 32.23 49.83
C GLY A 301 34.11 32.30 51.32
N LYS A 302 35.35 32.73 51.60
CA LYS A 302 35.76 33.42 52.83
C LYS A 302 37.12 34.09 52.64
N ASN A 303 37.17 35.32 53.14
CA ASN A 303 38.33 36.21 53.32
C ASN A 303 39.56 35.53 53.96
N LYS A 304 40.75 36.00 53.57
CA LYS A 304 41.70 36.66 54.47
C LYS A 304 42.72 37.47 53.66
#